data_AF-A0A350WPR1-F1
#
_entry.id   AF-A0A350WPR1-F1
#
_cell.length_a   1.000
_cell.length_b   1.000
_cell.length_c   1.000
_cell.angle_alpha   90.00
_cell.angle_beta   90.00
_cell.angle_gamma   90.00
#
_symmetry.space_group_name_H-M   'P 1'
#
loop_
_entity.id
_entity.type
_entity.pdbx_description
1 polymer ?
#
loop_
_entity_poly.entity_id
_entity_poly.type
_entity_poly.pdbx_seq_one_letter_code
_entity_poly.pdbx_strand_id
1 'polypeptide(L)'
;MVSTTGAGVRQPEDQPKFIDHFIGFLLNLLAKDVVLDSAANVKAIQASDLEWIVVRYPRLMDSEHKGRYQVWYVSKSSGTQLSRADGADFILKELTEMKWLKKLPVASY
;
A
#
# COMPACT_ATOMS: atom_id res chain seq x y z
N MET A 1 4.62 -13.50 6.79
CA MET A 1 3.23 -13.00 6.68
C MET A 1 3.18 -11.84 5.71
N VAL A 2 2.17 -11.78 4.84
CA VAL A 2 1.89 -10.62 4.00
C VAL A 2 0.51 -10.08 4.36
N SER A 3 0.43 -8.80 4.71
CA SER A 3 -0.82 -8.07 4.99
C SER A 3 -0.99 -6.93 3.98
N THR A 4 -2.17 -6.33 3.94
CA THR A 4 -2.48 -5.24 3.00
C THR A 4 -3.13 -4.05 3.71
N THR A 5 -2.90 -2.86 3.18
CA THR A 5 -3.55 -1.62 3.64
C THR A 5 -3.63 -0.59 2.50
N GLY A 6 -4.26 0.56 2.76
CA GLY A 6 -4.30 1.67 1.80
C GLY A 6 -3.02 2.50 1.81
N ALA A 7 -2.65 3.08 0.67
CA ALA A 7 -1.55 4.05 0.54
C ALA A 7 -1.77 5.35 1.34
N GLY A 8 -2.96 5.53 1.93
CA GLY A 8 -3.23 6.56 2.94
C GLY A 8 -2.47 6.35 4.25
N VAL A 9 -2.03 5.13 4.57
CA VAL A 9 -1.10 4.87 5.67
C VAL A 9 0.30 5.27 5.21
N ARG A 10 0.67 6.53 5.47
CA ARG A 10 1.93 7.13 5.02
C ARG A 10 3.14 6.53 5.72
N GLN A 11 4.26 6.54 5.03
CA GLN A 11 5.57 6.13 5.53
C GLN A 11 6.56 7.31 5.42
N PRO A 12 7.58 7.39 6.29
CA PRO A 12 8.60 8.46 6.22
C PRO A 12 9.31 8.59 4.87
N GLU A 13 9.43 7.49 4.12
CA GLU A 13 10.08 7.43 2.81
C GLU A 13 9.18 7.96 1.67
N ASP A 14 7.90 8.20 1.95
CA ASP A 14 6.96 8.70 0.94
C ASP A 14 7.28 10.16 0.55
N GLN A 15 7.26 10.42 -0.75
CA GLN A 15 7.36 11.74 -1.37
C GLN A 15 6.10 12.06 -2.20
N PRO A 16 4.94 12.29 -1.53
CA PRO A 16 3.66 12.49 -2.18
C PRO A 16 3.59 13.78 -3.02
N LYS A 17 2.84 13.74 -4.12
CA LYS A 17 2.49 14.91 -4.94
C LYS A 17 1.30 15.66 -4.35
N PHE A 18 0.97 16.82 -4.92
CA PHE A 18 -0.20 17.60 -4.50
C PHE A 18 -1.52 16.80 -4.53
N ILE A 19 -1.74 15.98 -5.57
CA ILE A 19 -2.95 15.15 -5.67
C ILE A 19 -3.04 14.13 -4.53
N ASP A 20 -1.92 13.59 -4.08
CA ASP A 20 -1.87 12.61 -2.99
C ASP A 20 -2.20 13.25 -1.64
N HIS A 21 -1.84 14.52 -1.44
CA HIS A 21 -2.23 15.30 -0.27
C HIS A 21 -3.73 15.58 -0.29
N PHE A 22 -4.28 15.95 -1.45
CA PHE A 22 -5.71 16.18 -1.61
C PHE A 22 -6.53 14.91 -1.35
N ILE A 23 -6.11 13.75 -1.90
CA ILE A 23 -6.74 12.47 -1.62
C ILE A 23 -6.63 12.11 -0.13
N GLY A 24 -5.43 12.29 0.46
CA GLY A 24 -5.22 12.05 1.89
C GLY A 24 -6.13 12.93 2.77
N PHE A 25 -6.32 14.19 2.40
CA PHE A 25 -7.24 15.10 3.08
C PHE A 25 -8.69 14.62 2.97
N LEU A 26 -9.16 14.27 1.76
CA LEU A 26 -10.52 13.75 1.57
C LEU A 26 -10.77 12.46 2.35
N LEU A 27 -9.80 11.54 2.37
CA LEU A 27 -9.91 10.30 3.14
C LEU A 27 -9.98 10.58 4.64
N ASN A 28 -9.17 11.50 5.15
CA ASN A 28 -9.22 11.89 6.56
C ASN A 28 -10.50 12.64 6.93
N LEU A 29 -11.17 13.28 5.97
CA LEU A 29 -12.44 13.96 6.20
C LEU A 29 -13.63 12.99 6.17
N LEU A 30 -13.66 12.11 5.18
CA LEU A 30 -14.82 11.26 4.88
C LEU A 30 -14.74 9.86 5.52
N ALA A 31 -13.54 9.38 5.82
CA ALA A 31 -13.28 8.01 6.28
C ALA A 31 -12.17 7.98 7.35
N LYS A 32 -12.13 9.00 8.23
CA LYS A 32 -11.10 9.17 9.25
C LYS A 32 -10.84 7.91 10.06
N ASP A 33 -11.91 7.30 10.58
CA ASP A 33 -11.81 6.16 11.48
C ASP A 33 -11.22 4.94 10.75
N VAL A 34 -11.51 4.77 9.46
CA VAL A 34 -10.93 3.71 8.62
C VAL A 34 -9.42 3.92 8.44
N VAL A 35 -8.97 5.17 8.22
CA VAL A 35 -7.55 5.49 8.09
C VAL A 35 -6.81 5.26 9.42
N LEU A 36 -7.42 5.68 10.53
CA LEU A 36 -6.84 5.51 11.86
C LEU A 36 -6.76 4.03 12.25
N ASP A 37 -7.82 3.27 12.00
CA ASP A 37 -7.85 1.82 12.24
C ASP A 37 -6.80 1.10 11.39
N SER A 38 -6.70 1.46 10.10
CA SER A 38 -5.66 0.93 9.21
C SER A 38 -4.24 1.20 9.74
N ALA A 39 -3.98 2.42 10.23
CA ALA A 39 -2.69 2.77 10.83
C ALA A 39 -2.44 2.02 12.15
N ALA A 40 -3.47 1.80 12.97
CA ALA A 40 -3.37 1.03 14.20
C ALA A 40 -3.08 -0.46 13.91
N ASN A 41 -3.75 -1.04 12.91
CA ASN A 41 -3.49 -2.39 12.43
C ASN A 41 -2.03 -2.57 11.98
N VAL A 42 -1.51 -1.62 11.20
CA VAL A 42 -0.10 -1.62 10.79
C VAL A 42 0.82 -1.59 11.99
N LYS A 43 0.57 -0.72 12.98
CA LYS A 43 1.38 -0.65 14.21
C LYS A 43 1.39 -1.98 14.96
N ALA A 44 0.24 -2.65 15.09
CA ALA A 44 0.15 -3.95 15.74
C ALA A 44 0.98 -5.02 15.01
N ILE A 45 0.93 -5.05 13.68
CA ILE A 45 1.77 -5.94 12.85
C ILE A 45 3.25 -5.62 13.05
N GLN A 46 3.63 -4.33 12.99
CA GLN A 46 5.01 -3.90 13.16
C GLN A 46 5.59 -4.29 14.53
N ALA A 47 4.78 -4.23 15.58
CA ALA A 47 5.16 -4.59 16.95
C ALA A 47 5.23 -6.10 17.21
N SER A 48 4.72 -6.94 16.29
CA SER A 48 4.81 -8.40 16.41
C SER A 48 6.22 -8.93 16.13
N ASP A 49 6.49 -10.14 16.60
CA ASP A 49 7.70 -10.93 16.32
C ASP A 49 7.69 -11.58 14.92
N LEU A 50 6.56 -11.55 14.21
CA LEU A 50 6.39 -12.16 12.88
C LEU A 50 7.28 -11.51 11.82
N GLU A 51 7.79 -12.31 10.88
CA GLU A 51 8.28 -11.80 9.60
C GLU A 51 7.09 -11.26 8.80
N TRP A 52 7.07 -9.96 8.53
CA TRP A 52 5.92 -9.29 7.93
C TRP A 52 6.30 -8.42 6.74
N ILE A 53 5.36 -8.27 5.82
CA ILE A 53 5.35 -7.32 4.72
C ILE A 53 3.94 -6.72 4.71
N VAL A 54 3.81 -5.39 4.67
CA VAL A 54 2.49 -4.75 4.52
C VAL A 54 2.43 -4.04 3.19
N VAL A 55 1.72 -4.62 2.23
CA VAL A 55 1.54 -4.02 0.91
C VAL A 55 0.51 -2.90 0.99
N ARG A 56 0.88 -1.71 0.54
CA ARG A 56 -0.01 -0.56 0.42
C ARG A 56 -0.55 -0.48 -1.00
N TYR A 57 -1.86 -0.30 -1.13
CA TYR A 57 -2.50 -0.11 -2.42
C TYR A 57 -3.10 1.29 -2.57
N PRO A 58 -3.02 1.89 -3.77
CA PRO A 58 -3.85 3.02 -4.11
C PRO A 58 -5.30 2.52 -4.37
N ARG A 59 -6.08 3.22 -5.21
CA ARG A 59 -7.43 2.75 -5.56
C ARG A 59 -7.34 1.40 -6.29
N LEU A 60 -7.90 0.36 -5.71
CA LEU A 60 -8.01 -0.95 -6.36
C LEU A 60 -9.15 -0.94 -7.39
N MET A 61 -8.90 -1.53 -8.55
CA MET A 61 -9.82 -1.61 -9.68
C MET A 61 -10.08 -3.07 -10.07
N ASP A 62 -11.30 -3.37 -10.50
CA ASP A 62 -11.66 -4.68 -11.06
C ASP A 62 -11.36 -4.70 -12.57
N SER A 63 -10.06 -4.67 -12.90
CA SER A 63 -9.57 -4.73 -14.29
C SER A 63 -8.65 -5.94 -14.48
N GLU A 64 -8.31 -6.23 -15.74
CA GLU A 64 -7.43 -7.34 -16.10
C GLU A 64 -6.06 -7.28 -15.41
N HIS A 65 -5.45 -8.45 -15.27
CA HIS A 65 -4.06 -8.63 -14.84
C HIS A 65 -3.13 -8.09 -15.94
N LYS A 66 -2.32 -7.07 -15.63
CA LYS A 66 -1.39 -6.47 -16.58
C LYS A 66 0.04 -6.96 -16.39
N GLY A 67 0.40 -7.39 -15.18
CA GLY A 67 1.76 -7.78 -14.80
C GLY A 67 2.79 -6.64 -14.91
N ARG A 68 2.34 -5.40 -15.05
CA ARG A 68 3.17 -4.21 -15.29
C ARG A 68 2.87 -3.14 -14.24
N TYR A 69 3.29 -3.40 -13.01
CA TYR A 69 3.20 -2.47 -11.88
C TYR A 69 4.59 -2.20 -11.32
N GLN A 70 4.74 -1.04 -10.69
CA GLN A 70 5.93 -0.67 -9.95
C GLN A 70 5.67 -0.88 -8.46
N VAL A 71 6.72 -1.29 -7.75
CA VAL A 71 6.67 -1.45 -6.30
C VAL A 71 7.73 -0.54 -5.72
N TRP A 72 7.31 0.48 -4.97
CA TRP A 72 8.20 1.44 -4.30
C TRP A 72 7.45 2.21 -3.22
N TYR A 73 8.08 3.15 -2.54
CA TYR A 73 7.33 4.09 -1.68
C TYR A 73 6.55 5.09 -2.53
N VAL A 74 5.55 5.76 -1.94
CA VAL A 74 4.79 6.77 -2.68
C VAL A 74 5.77 7.83 -3.17
N SER A 75 5.75 8.12 -4.46
CA SER A 75 6.65 9.09 -5.06
C SER A 75 5.98 9.80 -6.23
N LYS A 76 6.73 10.68 -6.89
CA LYS A 76 6.24 11.32 -8.11
C LYS A 76 5.99 10.34 -9.27
N SER A 77 6.50 9.11 -9.26
CA SER A 77 6.15 8.14 -10.31
C SER A 77 4.96 7.25 -9.94
N SER A 78 4.50 7.28 -8.69
CA SER A 78 3.39 6.42 -8.24
C SER A 78 2.07 6.80 -8.90
N GLY A 79 1.40 5.81 -9.49
CA GLY A 79 0.03 5.92 -9.97
C GLY A 79 -1.01 5.89 -8.86
N THR A 80 -2.20 6.35 -9.19
CA THR A 80 -3.34 6.45 -8.25
C THR A 80 -4.24 5.22 -8.24
N GLN A 81 -3.85 4.15 -8.95
CA GLN A 81 -4.66 2.94 -9.09
C GLN A 81 -3.81 1.69 -9.36
N LEU A 82 -4.40 0.51 -9.08
CA LEU A 82 -3.86 -0.81 -9.39
C LEU A 82 -5.02 -1.79 -9.61
N SER A 83 -4.90 -2.79 -10.49
CA SER A 83 -5.91 -3.85 -10.56
C SER A 83 -5.81 -4.78 -9.35
N ARG A 84 -6.94 -5.34 -8.90
CA ARG A 84 -6.93 -6.37 -7.84
C ARG A 84 -6.11 -7.59 -8.24
N ALA A 85 -6.15 -7.95 -9.52
CA ALA A 85 -5.39 -9.07 -10.05
C ALA A 85 -3.87 -8.85 -9.94
N ASP A 86 -3.38 -7.65 -10.29
CA ASP A 86 -1.96 -7.30 -10.13
C ASP A 86 -1.57 -7.16 -8.65
N GLY A 87 -2.48 -6.67 -7.81
CA GLY A 87 -2.28 -6.64 -6.36
C GLY A 87 -2.08 -8.04 -5.77
N ALA A 88 -2.92 -8.99 -6.16
CA ALA A 88 -2.79 -10.40 -5.76
C ALA A 88 -1.51 -11.04 -6.29
N ASP A 89 -1.16 -10.80 -7.56
CA ASP A 89 0.10 -11.27 -8.16
C ASP A 89 1.32 -10.80 -7.33
N PHE A 90 1.34 -9.54 -6.90
CA PHE A 90 2.42 -9.04 -6.05
C PHE A 90 2.48 -9.73 -4.67
N ILE A 91 1.34 -9.95 -4.02
CA ILE A 91 1.30 -10.67 -2.73
C ILE A 91 1.89 -12.08 -2.89
N LEU A 92 1.52 -12.80 -3.95
CA LEU A 92 2.01 -14.15 -4.21
C LEU A 92 3.53 -14.18 -4.43
N LYS A 93 4.09 -13.17 -5.10
CA LYS A 93 5.54 -13.03 -5.26
C LYS A 93 6.26 -12.79 -3.94
N GLU A 94 5.71 -11.94 -3.07
CA GLU A 94 6.36 -11.65 -1.78
C GLU A 94 6.28 -12.79 -0.78
N LEU A 95 5.33 -13.73 -0.93
CA LEU A 95 5.30 -14.94 -0.12
C LEU A 95 6.51 -15.85 -0.37
N THR A 96 7.16 -15.76 -1.53
CA THR A 96 8.32 -16.59 -1.88
C THR A 96 9.63 -15.80 -1.90
N GLU A 97 9.61 -14.56 -2.40
CA GLU A 97 10.82 -13.77 -2.61
C GLU A 97 11.23 -12.93 -1.39
N MET A 98 10.26 -12.53 -0.56
CA MET A 98 10.44 -11.68 0.63
C MET A 98 11.31 -10.43 0.42
N LYS A 99 11.29 -9.83 -0.78
CA LYS A 99 12.11 -8.64 -1.12
C LYS A 99 11.77 -7.44 -0.24
N TRP A 100 10.55 -7.41 0.28
CA TRP A 100 10.01 -6.33 1.09
C TRP A 100 9.88 -6.67 2.57
N LEU A 101 10.65 -7.65 3.06
CA LEU A 101 10.67 -8.03 4.46
C LEU A 101 10.82 -6.82 5.38
N LYS A 102 9.90 -6.70 6.35
CA LYS A 102 9.78 -5.62 7.35
C LYS A 102 9.60 -4.22 6.73
N LYS A 103 8.95 -4.13 5.56
CA LYS A 103 8.69 -2.87 4.85
C LYS A 103 7.22 -2.71 4.45
N LEU A 104 6.89 -1.49 4.04
CA LEU A 104 5.56 -1.06 3.63
C LEU A 104 5.55 -0.49 2.20
N PRO A 105 5.84 -1.31 1.17
CA PRO A 105 5.83 -0.83 -0.21
C PRO A 105 4.44 -0.43 -0.68
N VAL A 106 4.39 0.36 -1.74
CA VAL A 106 3.19 0.64 -2.54
C VAL A 106 3.32 -0.07 -3.88
N ALA A 107 2.33 -0.85 -4.27
CA ALA A 107 2.20 -1.36 -5.62
C ALA A 107 1.22 -0.48 -6.41
N SER A 108 1.68 0.10 -7.51
CA SER A 108 0.86 0.95 -8.39
C SER A 108 1.28 0.81 -9.85
N TYR A 109 0.42 1.25 -10.76
CA TYR A 109 0.87 1.58 -12.12
C TYR A 109 1.77 2.81 -12.15
#